data_AF-A0AAW0EEM5-F1
#
_entry.id   AF-A0AAW0EEM5-F1
#
_cell.length_a   1.000
_cell.length_b   1.000
_cell.length_c   1.000
_cell.angle_alpha   90.00
_cell.angle_beta   90.00
_cell.angle_gamma   90.00
#
_symmetry.space_group_name_H-M   'P 1'
#
loop_
_entity.id
_entity.type
_entity.pdbx_description
1 polymer ?
#
loop_
_entity_poly.entity_id
_entity_poly.type
_entity_poly.pdbx_seq_one_letter_code
_entity_poly.pdbx_strand_id
1 'polypeptide(L)'
;MNVSIVCPEFGLYVDLHGRPIQDKIEWESPAEQVTFHSRYILLFNTQCTEIRELETGKMVQIIEGNNVQCTWDGLGVVDEAAPQTGIHVTVNTVDEEKTRYEVLELALLADL
;
A
#
# COMPACT_ATOMS: atom_id res chain seq x y z
N MET A 1 0.41 8.32 -18.84
CA MET A 1 0.25 7.21 -17.88
C MET A 1 1.64 6.65 -17.67
N ASN A 2 2.26 7.01 -16.54
CA ASN A 2 3.60 6.54 -16.19
C ASN A 2 3.42 5.14 -15.62
N VAL A 3 4.16 4.16 -16.14
CA VAL A 3 4.16 2.83 -15.57
C VAL A 3 5.16 2.86 -14.41
N SER A 4 4.74 2.45 -13.23
CA SER A 4 5.64 2.34 -12.07
C SER A 4 6.01 0.88 -11.87
N ILE A 5 7.30 0.58 -11.81
CA ILE A 5 7.81 -0.73 -11.41
C ILE A 5 8.01 -0.71 -9.90
N VAL A 6 7.55 -1.76 -9.22
CA VAL A 6 7.75 -1.94 -7.78
C VAL A 6 8.64 -3.14 -7.54
N CYS A 7 9.75 -2.90 -6.85
CA CYS A 7 10.66 -3.91 -6.32
C CYS A 7 10.51 -3.99 -4.80
N PRO A 8 11.01 -5.05 -4.15
CA PRO A 8 10.95 -5.18 -2.70
C PRO A 8 11.60 -4.01 -1.96
N GLU A 9 12.70 -3.45 -2.47
CA GLU A 9 13.46 -2.40 -1.78
C GLU A 9 13.19 -0.97 -2.31
N PHE A 10 12.66 -0.85 -3.53
CA PHE A 10 12.48 0.45 -4.18
C PHE A 10 11.39 0.46 -5.26
N GLY A 11 10.99 1.66 -5.67
CA GLY A 11 10.11 1.92 -6.80
C GLY A 11 10.81 2.71 -7.91
N LEU A 12 10.29 2.60 -9.13
CA LEU A 12 10.85 3.27 -10.30
C LEU A 12 9.75 3.73 -11.26
N TYR A 13 9.75 5.01 -11.62
CA TYR A 13 8.91 5.52 -12.69
C TYR A 13 9.56 5.26 -14.05
N VAL A 14 8.82 4.60 -14.94
CA VAL A 14 9.27 4.34 -16.31
C VAL A 14 8.32 4.89 -17.36
N ASP A 15 8.89 5.23 -18.51
CA ASP A 15 8.12 5.58 -19.71
C ASP A 15 7.44 4.36 -20.33
N LEU A 16 6.70 4.57 -21.42
CA LEU A 16 6.03 3.48 -22.15
C LEU A 16 7.02 2.45 -22.77
N HIS A 17 8.31 2.77 -22.78
CA HIS A 17 9.39 1.89 -23.25
C HIS A 17 10.17 1.24 -22.10
N GLY A 18 9.76 1.44 -20.84
CA GLY A 18 10.42 0.88 -19.66
C GLY A 18 11.70 1.62 -19.24
N ARG A 19 11.94 2.83 -19.74
CA ARG A 19 13.13 3.62 -19.38
C ARG A 19 12.85 4.45 -18.13
N PRO A 20 13.79 4.49 -17.16
CA PRO A 20 13.68 5.36 -16.00
C PRO A 20 13.44 6.81 -16.40
N ILE A 21 12.40 7.44 -15.84
CA ILE A 21 12.14 8.88 -16.00
C ILE A 21 12.80 9.66 -14.86
N GLN A 22 12.97 9.03 -13.70
CA GLN A 22 13.54 9.61 -12.48
C GLN A 22 14.42 8.57 -11.77
N ASP A 23 15.17 9.03 -10.77
CA ASP A 23 15.89 8.14 -9.86
C ASP A 23 14.93 7.22 -9.10
N LYS A 24 15.45 6.07 -8.65
CA LYS A 24 14.67 5.16 -7.82
C LYS A 24 14.27 5.80 -6.49
N ILE A 25 13.11 5.38 -5.99
CA ILE A 25 12.63 5.76 -4.66
C ILE A 25 12.87 4.57 -3.73
N GLU A 26 13.77 4.72 -2.79
CA GLU A 26 13.99 3.70 -1.75
C GLU A 26 12.79 3.69 -0.80
N TRP A 27 12.32 2.49 -0.46
CA TRP A 27 11.38 2.28 0.63
C TRP A 27 12.11 2.39 1.97
N GLU A 28 11.41 2.74 3.04
CA GLU A 28 12.05 2.80 4.37
C GLU A 28 12.39 1.39 4.88
N SER A 29 11.65 0.40 4.39
CA SER A 29 11.88 -1.01 4.66
C SER A 29 11.48 -1.88 3.46
N PRO A 30 12.08 -3.06 3.27
CA PRO A 30 11.68 -3.94 2.19
C PRO A 30 10.20 -4.32 2.30
N ALA A 31 9.47 -4.20 1.19
CA ALA A 31 8.09 -4.61 1.04
C ALA A 31 8.01 -6.08 0.65
N GLU A 32 7.21 -6.85 1.39
CA GLU A 32 6.89 -8.25 1.10
C GLU A 32 5.65 -8.36 0.22
N GLN A 33 4.70 -7.42 0.39
CA GLN A 33 3.49 -7.31 -0.43
C GLN A 33 3.22 -5.85 -0.78
N VAL A 34 2.56 -5.65 -1.92
CA VAL A 34 2.28 -4.32 -2.44
C VAL A 34 0.85 -4.30 -2.96
N THR A 35 0.13 -3.23 -2.64
CA THR A 35 -1.15 -2.95 -3.29
C THR A 35 -1.30 -1.48 -3.65
N PHE A 36 -2.18 -1.22 -4.60
CA PHE A 36 -2.55 0.10 -5.07
C PHE A 36 -3.99 0.38 -4.68
N HIS A 37 -4.22 1.50 -4.01
CA HIS A 37 -5.55 1.92 -3.64
C HIS A 37 -5.71 3.42 -3.92
N SER A 38 -6.54 3.75 -4.90
CA SER A 38 -6.73 5.12 -5.36
C SER A 38 -5.38 5.77 -5.73
N ARG A 39 -5.03 6.91 -5.11
CA ARG A 39 -3.78 7.66 -5.32
C ARG A 39 -2.60 7.17 -4.48
N TYR A 40 -2.74 6.03 -3.78
CA TYR A 40 -1.72 5.54 -2.87
C TYR A 40 -1.19 4.18 -3.27
N ILE A 41 0.09 3.97 -2.97
CA ILE A 41 0.72 2.66 -2.92
C ILE A 41 0.92 2.30 -1.44
N LEU A 42 0.56 1.07 -1.08
CA LEU A 42 0.77 0.53 0.26
C LEU A 42 1.76 -0.62 0.16
N LEU A 43 2.80 -0.51 0.97
CA LEU A 43 3.95 -1.39 1.03
C LEU A 43 3.89 -2.11 2.38
N PHE A 44 3.60 -3.41 2.36
CA PHE A 44 3.45 -4.20 3.57
C PHE A 44 4.71 -5.00 3.83
N ASN A 45 5.14 -5.04 5.08
CA ASN A 45 5.97 -6.09 5.61
C ASN A 45 5.47 -6.52 6.98
N THR A 46 6.13 -7.49 7.58
CA THR A 46 5.72 -8.03 8.89
C THR A 46 5.74 -7.01 10.03
N GLN A 47 6.37 -5.85 9.89
CA GLN A 47 6.55 -4.85 10.96
C GLN A 47 5.76 -3.55 10.73
N CYS A 48 5.37 -3.27 9.48
CA CYS A 48 4.63 -2.05 9.17
C CYS A 48 3.87 -2.12 7.84
N THR A 49 2.98 -1.15 7.68
CA THR A 49 2.46 -0.72 6.40
C THR A 49 2.97 0.68 6.11
N GLU A 50 3.81 0.82 5.09
CA GLU A 50 4.28 2.09 4.58
C GLU A 50 3.35 2.58 3.46
N ILE A 51 2.88 3.82 3.56
CA ILE A 51 1.90 4.42 2.65
C ILE A 51 2.56 5.59 1.94
N ARG A 52 2.55 5.56 0.60
CA ARG A 52 3.09 6.64 -0.24
C ARG A 52 2.09 7.11 -1.27
N GLU A 53 2.21 8.37 -1.67
CA GLU A 53 1.47 8.91 -2.81
C GLU A 53 2.03 8.34 -4.11
N LEU A 54 1.16 7.76 -4.95
CA LEU A 54 1.55 7.01 -6.15
C LEU A 54 2.24 7.89 -7.20
N GLU A 55 1.80 9.14 -7.37
CA GLU A 55 2.31 10.03 -8.41
C GLU A 55 3.69 10.60 -8.07
N THR A 56 3.92 10.93 -6.79
CA THR A 56 5.15 11.59 -6.35
C THR A 56 6.13 10.68 -5.63
N GLY A 57 5.67 9.51 -5.16
CA GLY A 57 6.46 8.59 -4.35
C GLY A 57 6.77 9.11 -2.96
N LYS A 58 6.17 10.23 -2.55
CA LYS A 58 6.37 10.80 -1.23
C LYS A 58 5.73 9.92 -0.16
N MET A 59 6.47 9.70 0.91
CA MET A 59 5.96 9.04 2.11
C MET A 59 4.87 9.89 2.75
N VAL A 60 3.71 9.28 2.98
CA VAL A 60 2.55 9.91 3.63
C VAL A 60 2.49 9.48 5.08
N GLN A 61 2.65 8.19 5.35
CA GLN A 61 2.56 7.62 6.68
C GLN A 61 3.27 6.25 6.75
N ILE A 62 3.69 5.87 7.95
CA ILE A 62 4.00 4.48 8.32
C ILE A 62 3.08 4.08 9.46
N ILE A 63 2.42 2.93 9.32
CA ILE A 63 1.61 2.31 10.37
C ILE A 63 2.39 1.10 10.89
N GLU A 64 2.86 1.18 12.12
CA GLU A 64 3.57 0.07 12.78
C GLU A 64 2.59 -1.03 13.20
N GLY A 65 3.02 -2.29 13.12
CA GLY A 65 2.25 -3.44 13.58
C GLY A 65 3.06 -4.73 13.52
N ASN A 66 2.56 -5.81 14.14
CA ASN A 66 3.26 -7.11 14.12
C ASN A 66 2.52 -8.10 13.21
N ASN A 67 3.30 -8.79 12.36
CA ASN A 67 2.82 -9.67 11.30
C ASN A 67 1.70 -9.05 10.46
N VAL A 68 1.92 -7.82 9.99
CA VAL A 68 0.95 -7.11 9.16
C VAL A 68 0.96 -7.73 7.75
N GLN A 69 -0.22 -8.10 7.25
CA GLN A 69 -0.38 -8.66 5.91
C GLN A 69 -1.66 -8.16 5.25
N CYS A 70 -1.57 -7.88 3.94
CA CYS A 70 -2.74 -7.56 3.13
C CYS A 70 -3.44 -8.87 2.75
N THR A 71 -4.68 -9.06 3.21
CA THR A 71 -5.45 -10.26 2.88
C THR A 71 -6.46 -10.02 1.77
N TRP A 72 -6.88 -8.78 1.57
CA TRP A 72 -7.71 -8.38 0.44
C TRP A 72 -7.51 -6.89 0.12
N ASP A 73 -7.28 -6.61 -1.16
CA ASP A 73 -6.86 -5.31 -1.66
C ASP A 73 -7.98 -4.50 -2.34
N GLY A 74 -9.21 -4.99 -2.31
CA GLY A 74 -10.32 -4.33 -3.00
C GLY A 74 -10.51 -4.75 -4.45
N LEU A 75 -9.51 -5.39 -5.09
CA LEU A 75 -9.55 -5.73 -6.50
C LEU A 75 -10.36 -7.03 -6.70
N GLY A 76 -11.60 -6.92 -7.19
CA GLY A 76 -12.37 -8.09 -7.65
C GLY A 76 -13.87 -8.10 -7.33
N VAL A 77 -14.39 -7.13 -6.58
CA VAL A 77 -15.83 -7.01 -6.35
C VAL A 77 -16.38 -5.94 -7.30
N VAL A 78 -17.02 -6.34 -8.38
CA VAL A 78 -17.83 -5.44 -9.23
C VAL A 78 -19.25 -5.38 -8.66
N ASP A 79 -19.41 -4.71 -7.52
CA ASP A 79 -20.74 -4.31 -7.06
C ASP A 79 -20.84 -2.79 -7.19
N GLU A 80 -21.64 -2.33 -8.17
CA GLU A 80 -21.80 -0.92 -8.54
C GLU A 80 -22.44 -0.08 -7.40
N ALA A 81 -22.95 -0.71 -6.35
CA ALA A 81 -23.73 -0.05 -5.31
C ALA A 81 -22.94 0.42 -4.08
N ALA A 82 -21.70 -0.04 -3.85
CA ALA A 82 -20.92 0.30 -2.66
C ALA A 82 -19.65 1.11 -3.02
N PRO A 83 -19.41 2.27 -2.38
CA PRO A 83 -18.12 2.95 -2.52
C PRO A 83 -17.03 2.02 -1.97
N GLN A 84 -16.16 1.53 -2.87
CA GLN A 84 -15.02 0.69 -2.52
C GLN A 84 -13.91 1.60 -2.00
N THR A 85 -13.77 1.68 -0.68
CA THR A 85 -12.86 2.63 -0.03
C THR A 85 -11.95 2.00 1.04
N GLY A 86 -12.00 0.67 1.22
CA GLY A 86 -11.33 -0.02 2.31
C GLY A 86 -10.37 -1.10 1.83
N ILE A 87 -9.19 -1.15 2.45
CA ILE A 87 -8.24 -2.25 2.33
C ILE A 87 -8.35 -3.10 3.59
N HIS A 88 -8.48 -4.42 3.43
CA HIS A 88 -8.56 -5.33 4.57
C HIS A 88 -7.16 -5.82 4.93
N VAL A 89 -6.76 -5.54 6.16
CA VAL A 89 -5.45 -5.88 6.70
C VAL A 89 -5.63 -6.85 7.86
N THR A 90 -4.75 -7.83 7.93
CA THR A 90 -4.66 -8.72 9.07
C THR A 90 -3.45 -8.33 9.91
N VAL A 91 -3.66 -8.17 11.21
CA VAL A 91 -2.63 -7.85 12.19
C VAL A 91 -2.65 -8.95 13.24
N ASN A 92 -1.52 -9.64 13.46
CA ASN A 92 -1.43 -10.54 14.61
C ASN A 92 -1.08 -9.72 15.84
N THR A 93 -1.94 -9.78 16.86
CA THR A 93 -1.67 -9.13 18.14
C THR A 93 -0.72 -9.98 18.97
N VAL A 94 0.07 -9.34 19.85
CA VAL A 94 1.10 -9.98 20.69
C VAL A 94 0.51 -10.99 21.68
N ASP A 95 -0.81 -10.98 21.92
CA ASP A 95 -1.53 -12.07 22.59
C ASP A 95 -1.66 -13.27 21.62
N GLU A 96 -0.65 -14.15 21.67
CA GLU A 96 -0.25 -15.22 20.73
C GLU A 96 -1.30 -16.25 20.23
N GLU A 97 -2.61 -16.04 20.44
CA GLU A 97 -3.67 -16.90 19.89
C GLU A 97 -4.78 -16.15 19.14
N LYS A 98 -4.63 -14.83 18.90
CA LYS A 98 -5.68 -14.05 18.23
C LYS A 98 -5.18 -13.26 17.03
N THR A 99 -5.65 -13.66 15.85
CA THR A 99 -5.55 -12.87 14.62
C THR A 99 -6.67 -11.83 14.61
N ARG A 100 -6.33 -10.54 14.46
CA ARG A 100 -7.32 -9.46 14.31
C ARG A 100 -7.38 -9.00 12.85
N TYR A 101 -8.58 -8.93 12.31
CA TYR A 101 -8.85 -8.29 11.02
C TYR A 101 -9.18 -6.81 11.28
N GLU A 102 -8.47 -5.92 10.61
CA GLU A 102 -8.71 -4.47 10.64
C GLU A 102 -8.96 -3.97 9.22
N VAL A 103 -9.90 -3.05 9.07
CA VAL A 103 -10.11 -2.35 7.80
C VAL A 103 -9.35 -1.04 7.87
N LEU A 104 -8.35 -0.88 7.00
CA LEU A 104 -7.75 0.42 6.76
C LEU A 104 -8.67 1.20 5.83
N GLU A 105 -9.52 2.03 6.41
CA GLU A 105 -10.18 3.09 5.66
C GLU A 105 -9.17 4.23 5.47
N LEU A 106 -8.60 4.30 4.27
CA LEU A 106 -7.87 5.48 3.85
C LEU A 106 -8.90 6.59 3.60
N ALA A 107 -9.28 7.29 4.68
CA ALA A 107 -10.12 8.46 4.56
C ALA A 107 -9.45 9.42 3.56
N LEU A 108 -10.16 9.72 2.48
CA LEU A 108 -9.77 10.83 1.62
C LEU A 108 -9.75 12.07 2.51
N LEU A 109 -8.56 12.54 2.89
CA LEU A 109 -8.36 13.89 3.44
C LEU A 109 -8.65 14.92 2.34
N ALA A 110 -9.86 14.89 1.78
CA ALA A 110 -10.48 16.03 1.16
C ALA A 110 -11.27 16.69 2.30
N ASP A 111 -10.93 17.95 2.58
CA ASP A 111 -11.57 18.87 3.53
C ASP A 111 -10.95 18.94 4.95
N LEU A 112 -9.73 19.47 5.02
CA LEU A 112 -9.28 20.36 6.11
C LEU A 112 -8.74 21.67 5.53
#